data_AF-A0A6V7R4B9-F1
#
_entry.id   AF-A0A6V7R4B9-F1
#
_cell.length_a   1.000
_cell.length_b   1.000
_cell.length_c   1.000
_cell.angle_alpha   90.00
_cell.angle_beta   90.00
_cell.angle_gamma   90.00
#
_symmetry.space_group_name_H-M   'P 1'
#
loop_
_entity.id
_entity.type
_entity.pdbx_description
1 polymer ?
#
loop_
_entity_poly.entity_id
_entity_poly.type
_entity_poly.pdbx_seq_one_letter_code
_entity_poly.pdbx_strand_id
1 'polypeptide(L)'
;MTENNNNDKSNNKRVNESEETSPPLKLGVVFWGAAIIILVVAIIAMIIPSQVQMASETVYSFISDKFSWFFLLVVFGFGVFLLFLAISPYGRIKLGEDDSEPEFSFWSWIGMLFSSGLGVGLVFYGVAEPMEHFVKSPFLGGPVENAEAARIAMGYTYFHWGISQWSIFGVAGLTIGYFQYRKKRDGLVSTSLEPLLGFNYSTKARKGLDILAIIATVTGMATSVGLGILQMDGGLNIAYGIPNGPMTQVILTILMTVLFIISTTTGLKKGMKFLSTTNMVLAMFLTVFVMFFGPFTFIMESIVVGMGDYITNFVGYSLRLQPYSGQHWVQDWTVFYWAWVIAWSPFIGSFVARVSRGRTIREYVMGILIVPPILSFLWVGALGGSAIYSDLFNNTNIGEIVLDDQTRALFALLNTMPFELITSAIAILLIFLFLVTSADSATFIVSGMSIGNTENPPIKLKVLWGVILGVLTIALILAGGLTSLQAASLLAGLPFAIVLIMMIFSVSRSLRREPNRALVRRRHSHNAKEEHKQF
;
A
#
# COMPACT_ATOMS: atom_id res chain seq x y z
N MET A 1 25.69 32.72 61.69
CA MET A 1 25.31 33.36 60.42
C MET A 1 26.22 32.80 59.35
N THR A 2 25.61 32.01 58.47
CA THR A 2 25.95 31.74 57.06
C THR A 2 27.40 31.64 56.56
N GLU A 3 27.59 30.55 55.81
CA GLU A 3 28.41 30.39 54.61
C GLU A 3 29.90 30.05 54.76
N ASN A 4 30.19 28.75 54.56
CA ASN A 4 31.50 28.31 54.12
C ASN A 4 31.35 27.55 52.79
N ASN A 5 31.83 28.21 51.74
CA ASN A 5 32.08 27.68 50.42
C ASN A 5 33.21 26.64 50.43
N ASN A 6 33.25 25.83 49.37
CA ASN A 6 34.29 24.89 48.95
C ASN A 6 34.13 23.45 49.44
N ASN A 7 33.48 22.63 48.61
CA ASN A 7 33.90 21.28 48.28
C ASN A 7 33.24 20.85 46.97
N ASP A 8 34.00 20.81 45.87
CA ASP A 8 34.35 19.55 45.23
C ASP A 8 35.10 19.80 43.91
N LYS A 9 36.43 19.65 43.98
CA LYS A 9 37.29 19.45 42.82
C LYS A 9 37.87 18.04 42.90
N SER A 10 37.08 17.01 42.53
CA SER A 10 37.64 15.75 42.03
C SER A 10 36.56 14.81 41.49
N ASN A 11 36.36 14.81 40.18
CA ASN A 11 36.27 13.60 39.35
C ASN A 11 35.82 13.96 37.93
N ASN A 12 36.75 14.54 37.16
CA ASN A 12 36.62 14.59 35.71
C ASN A 12 37.32 13.36 35.12
N LYS A 13 36.74 12.18 35.31
CA LYS A 13 37.06 11.00 34.49
C LYS A 13 35.99 10.91 33.41
N ARG A 14 36.36 11.43 32.23
CA ARG A 14 35.73 11.12 30.96
C ARG A 14 35.58 9.60 30.85
N VAL A 15 34.34 9.11 30.97
CA VAL A 15 33.99 7.81 30.44
C VAL A 15 33.98 8.01 28.93
N ASN A 16 35.10 7.69 28.29
CA ASN A 16 35.10 7.39 26.88
C ASN A 16 34.16 6.19 26.72
N GLU A 17 32.93 6.45 26.28
CA GLU A 17 32.13 5.45 25.59
C GLU A 17 32.98 4.98 24.42
N SER A 18 33.60 3.82 24.59
CA SER A 18 34.14 3.06 23.48
C SER A 18 33.02 2.92 22.47
N GLU A 19 33.23 3.45 21.26
CA GLU A 19 32.51 3.02 20.07
C GLU A 19 32.61 1.49 20.03
N GLU A 20 31.57 0.81 20.53
CA GLU A 20 31.37 -0.60 20.23
C GLU A 20 31.26 -0.64 18.71
N THR A 21 32.33 -1.11 18.07
CA THR A 21 32.37 -1.42 16.66
C THR A 21 31.33 -2.50 16.43
N SER A 22 30.12 -2.07 16.11
CA SER A 22 29.00 -2.95 15.77
C SER A 22 29.51 -4.04 14.81
N PRO A 23 29.25 -5.32 15.10
CA PRO A 23 29.85 -6.42 14.36
C PRO A 23 29.60 -6.26 12.86
N PRO A 24 30.55 -6.67 12.00
CA PRO A 24 30.42 -6.50 10.57
C PRO A 24 29.09 -7.10 10.09
N LEU A 25 28.35 -6.32 9.32
CA LEU A 25 27.02 -6.64 8.83
C LEU A 25 27.08 -7.92 7.99
N LYS A 26 26.76 -9.07 8.60
CA LYS A 26 26.75 -10.37 7.92
C LYS A 26 25.44 -10.53 7.16
N LEU A 27 25.50 -10.29 5.84
CA LEU A 27 24.37 -10.51 4.94
C LEU A 27 24.06 -12.02 4.87
N GLY A 28 22.84 -12.38 5.26
CA GLY A 28 22.39 -13.77 5.29
C GLY A 28 21.88 -14.28 3.95
N VAL A 29 21.50 -15.56 3.93
CA VAL A 29 20.88 -16.23 2.77
C VAL A 29 19.63 -15.51 2.28
N VAL A 30 18.85 -14.89 3.18
CA VAL A 30 17.63 -14.16 2.82
C VAL A 30 17.95 -12.95 1.94
N PHE A 31 18.95 -12.15 2.33
CA PHE A 31 19.41 -11.02 1.54
C PHE A 31 19.89 -11.46 0.16
N TRP A 32 20.88 -12.35 0.10
CA TRP A 32 21.49 -12.75 -1.16
C TRP A 32 20.51 -13.48 -2.08
N GLY A 33 19.66 -14.34 -1.53
CA GLY A 33 18.64 -15.06 -2.29
C GLY A 33 17.68 -14.11 -3.00
N ALA A 34 17.13 -13.12 -2.28
CA ALA A 34 16.24 -12.14 -2.87
C ALA A 34 16.96 -11.19 -3.85
N ALA A 35 18.11 -10.64 -3.45
CA ALA A 35 18.86 -9.68 -4.26
C ALA A 35 19.33 -10.29 -5.59
N ILE A 36 19.84 -11.53 -5.59
CA ILE A 36 20.29 -12.21 -6.80
C ILE A 36 19.12 -12.43 -7.75
N ILE A 37 17.97 -12.92 -7.27
CA ILE A 37 16.79 -13.14 -8.10
C ILE A 37 16.34 -11.84 -8.77
N ILE A 38 16.21 -10.77 -7.98
CA ILE A 38 15.78 -9.46 -8.49
C ILE A 38 16.77 -8.88 -9.50
N LEU A 39 18.07 -8.93 -9.21
CA LEU A 39 19.10 -8.43 -10.11
C LEU A 39 19.19 -9.23 -11.41
N VAL A 40 19.06 -10.56 -11.35
CA VAL A 40 19.02 -11.41 -12.55
C VAL A 40 17.83 -11.04 -13.41
N VAL A 41 16.64 -10.88 -12.83
CA VAL A 41 15.44 -10.44 -13.57
C VAL A 41 15.67 -9.06 -14.21
N ALA A 42 16.21 -8.10 -13.46
CA ALA A 42 16.49 -6.76 -13.98
C ALA A 42 17.53 -6.79 -15.11
N ILE A 43 18.60 -7.57 -14.98
CA ILE A 43 19.63 -7.72 -16.02
C ILE A 43 19.03 -8.35 -17.28
N ILE A 44 18.23 -9.41 -17.14
CA ILE A 44 17.57 -10.05 -18.29
C ILE A 44 16.65 -9.04 -19.00
N ALA A 45 15.85 -8.29 -18.24
CA ALA A 45 14.97 -7.25 -18.78
C ALA A 45 15.72 -6.13 -19.51
N MET A 46 16.94 -5.78 -19.08
CA MET A 46 17.77 -4.79 -19.78
C MET A 46 18.48 -5.35 -21.02
N ILE A 47 18.86 -6.64 -21.03
CA ILE A 47 19.58 -7.25 -22.17
C ILE A 47 18.62 -7.65 -23.29
N ILE A 48 17.46 -8.22 -22.94
CA ILE A 48 16.47 -8.77 -23.89
C ILE A 48 15.06 -8.21 -23.62
N PRO A 49 14.86 -6.87 -23.74
CA PRO A 49 13.62 -6.20 -23.34
C PRO A 49 12.38 -6.72 -24.08
N SER A 50 12.46 -6.94 -25.39
CA SER A 50 11.31 -7.42 -26.18
C SER A 50 10.88 -8.84 -25.81
N GLN A 51 11.84 -9.73 -25.50
CA GLN A 51 11.53 -11.07 -25.00
C GLN A 51 10.90 -11.02 -23.60
N VAL A 52 11.36 -10.10 -22.74
CA VAL A 52 10.75 -9.89 -21.42
C VAL A 52 9.35 -9.29 -21.54
N GLN A 53 9.09 -8.42 -22.51
CA GLN A 53 7.74 -7.92 -22.80
C GLN A 53 6.79 -9.07 -23.16
N MET A 54 7.14 -9.89 -24.16
CA MET A 54 6.33 -11.04 -24.57
C MET A 54 6.12 -12.05 -23.42
N ALA A 55 7.16 -12.29 -22.61
CA ALA A 55 7.04 -13.12 -21.43
C ALA A 55 6.12 -12.49 -20.37
N SER A 56 6.17 -11.17 -20.19
CA SER A 56 5.29 -10.42 -19.29
C SER A 56 3.83 -10.56 -19.70
N GLU A 57 3.52 -10.36 -20.99
CA GLU A 57 2.17 -10.53 -21.55
C GLU A 57 1.66 -11.97 -21.37
N THR A 58 2.51 -12.95 -21.61
CA THR A 58 2.18 -14.38 -21.43
C THR A 58 1.89 -14.71 -19.97
N VAL A 59 2.75 -14.26 -19.05
CA VAL A 59 2.57 -14.47 -17.60
C VAL A 59 1.32 -13.76 -17.11
N TYR A 60 1.08 -12.53 -17.57
CA TYR A 60 -0.10 -11.75 -17.23
C TYR A 60 -1.38 -12.48 -17.64
N SER A 61 -1.51 -12.83 -18.92
CA SER A 61 -2.68 -13.57 -19.43
C SER A 61 -2.84 -14.90 -18.71
N PHE A 62 -1.76 -15.68 -18.53
CA PHE A 62 -1.85 -16.98 -17.84
C PHE A 62 -2.38 -16.85 -16.41
N ILE A 63 -1.80 -15.95 -15.60
CA ILE A 63 -2.20 -15.79 -14.20
C ILE A 63 -3.62 -15.26 -14.14
N SER A 64 -3.94 -14.22 -14.91
CA SER A 64 -5.26 -13.62 -14.92
C SER A 64 -6.33 -14.61 -15.36
N ASP A 65 -6.13 -15.35 -16.44
CA ASP A 65 -7.14 -16.28 -16.96
C ASP A 65 -7.36 -17.50 -16.06
N LYS A 66 -6.30 -17.99 -15.40
CA LYS A 66 -6.40 -19.21 -14.56
C LYS A 66 -6.75 -18.93 -13.10
N PHE A 67 -6.37 -17.77 -12.57
CA PHE A 67 -6.47 -17.47 -11.14
C PHE A 67 -7.35 -16.26 -10.80
N SER A 68 -8.09 -15.69 -11.75
CA SER A 68 -9.08 -14.62 -11.47
C SER A 68 -10.01 -14.97 -10.30
N TRP A 69 -10.62 -16.15 -10.34
CA TRP A 69 -11.55 -16.62 -9.31
C TRP A 69 -10.89 -16.70 -7.94
N PHE A 70 -9.61 -17.07 -7.90
CA PHE A 70 -8.85 -17.22 -6.67
C PHE A 70 -8.59 -15.85 -6.04
N PHE A 71 -8.12 -14.86 -6.82
CA PHE A 71 -7.89 -13.51 -6.30
C PHE A 71 -9.17 -12.89 -5.73
N LEU A 72 -10.29 -12.92 -6.48
CA LEU A 72 -11.55 -12.33 -6.03
C LEU A 72 -12.06 -13.01 -4.75
N LEU A 73 -12.08 -14.34 -4.71
CA LEU A 73 -12.55 -15.09 -3.55
C LEU A 73 -11.70 -14.84 -2.30
N VAL A 74 -10.37 -14.79 -2.47
CA VAL A 74 -9.42 -14.60 -1.37
C VAL A 74 -9.52 -13.21 -0.77
N VAL A 75 -9.58 -12.16 -1.61
CA VAL A 75 -9.71 -10.78 -1.13
C VAL A 75 -11.06 -10.56 -0.45
N PHE A 76 -12.14 -11.09 -1.00
CA PHE A 76 -13.43 -11.09 -0.32
C PHE A 76 -13.36 -11.81 1.04
N GLY A 77 -12.71 -12.98 1.08
CA GLY A 77 -12.47 -13.75 2.30
C GLY A 77 -11.65 -12.99 3.36
N PHE A 78 -10.68 -12.18 2.95
CA PHE A 78 -9.90 -11.32 3.86
C PHE A 78 -10.79 -10.29 4.55
N GLY A 79 -11.65 -9.60 3.79
CA GLY A 79 -12.64 -8.67 4.34
C GLY A 79 -13.56 -9.35 5.35
N VAL A 80 -14.15 -10.50 4.97
CA VAL A 80 -15.02 -11.29 5.85
C VAL A 80 -14.31 -11.71 7.13
N PHE A 81 -13.07 -12.20 7.03
CA PHE A 81 -12.27 -12.63 8.18
C PHE A 81 -12.00 -11.48 9.16
N LEU A 82 -11.58 -10.31 8.66
CA LEU A 82 -11.30 -9.16 9.52
C LEU A 82 -12.57 -8.65 10.21
N LEU A 83 -13.67 -8.50 9.45
CA LEU A 83 -14.96 -8.08 10.02
C LEU A 83 -15.45 -9.07 11.08
N PHE A 84 -15.31 -10.38 10.82
CA PHE A 84 -15.60 -11.41 11.82
C PHE A 84 -14.77 -11.19 13.11
N LEU A 85 -13.46 -10.97 13.00
CA LEU A 85 -12.63 -10.72 14.18
C LEU A 85 -13.06 -9.45 14.94
N ALA A 86 -13.35 -8.36 14.22
CA ALA A 86 -13.78 -7.10 14.83
C ALA A 86 -15.09 -7.26 15.64
N ILE A 87 -16.06 -8.00 15.10
CA ILE A 87 -17.37 -8.22 15.74
C ILE A 87 -17.28 -9.26 16.86
N SER A 88 -16.43 -10.27 16.69
CA SER A 88 -16.26 -11.35 17.66
C SER A 88 -15.62 -10.91 18.99
N PRO A 89 -15.60 -11.77 20.02
CA PRO A 89 -14.83 -11.54 21.24
C PRO A 89 -13.32 -11.36 21.02
N TYR A 90 -12.76 -11.92 19.93
CA TYR A 90 -11.35 -11.76 19.60
C TYR A 90 -10.97 -10.29 19.35
N GLY A 91 -11.92 -9.46 18.90
CA GLY A 91 -11.74 -8.03 18.71
C GLY A 91 -11.30 -7.27 19.97
N ARG A 92 -11.41 -7.86 21.17
CA ARG A 92 -10.97 -7.25 22.44
C ARG A 92 -9.49 -7.49 22.76
N ILE A 93 -8.83 -8.41 22.06
CA ILE A 93 -7.42 -8.71 22.26
C ILE A 93 -6.60 -7.52 21.78
N LYS A 94 -5.58 -7.13 22.54
CA LYS A 94 -4.64 -6.06 22.17
C LYS A 94 -3.48 -6.59 21.34
N LEU A 95 -3.00 -5.77 20.40
CA LEU A 95 -1.74 -5.95 19.68
C LEU A 95 -0.57 -5.54 20.58
N GLY A 96 -0.40 -6.30 21.66
CA GLY A 96 0.50 -6.00 22.77
C GLY A 96 0.10 -6.75 24.04
N GLU A 97 0.69 -6.36 25.16
CA GLU A 97 0.32 -6.89 26.48
C GLU A 97 -1.10 -6.45 26.88
N ASP A 98 -1.74 -7.14 27.83
CA ASP A 98 -3.13 -6.85 28.24
C ASP A 98 -3.31 -5.40 28.77
N ASP A 99 -2.27 -4.87 29.39
CA ASP A 99 -2.17 -3.53 29.97
C ASP A 99 -1.53 -2.49 29.04
N SER A 100 -1.00 -2.91 27.88
CA SER A 100 -0.39 -1.98 26.93
C SER A 100 -1.37 -0.92 26.43
N GLU A 101 -0.88 0.31 26.26
CA GLU A 101 -1.63 1.43 25.70
C GLU A 101 -1.15 1.74 24.27
N PRO A 102 -2.00 2.35 23.41
CA PRO A 102 -1.59 2.76 22.07
C PRO A 102 -0.40 3.73 22.11
N GLU A 103 0.68 3.43 21.38
CA GLU A 103 1.86 4.31 21.33
C GLU A 103 1.57 5.66 20.68
N PHE A 104 0.59 5.70 19.78
CA PHE A 104 0.18 6.88 19.05
C PHE A 104 -1.28 7.22 19.34
N SER A 105 -1.57 8.51 19.49
CA SER A 105 -2.94 9.01 19.60
C SER A 105 -3.78 8.56 18.40
N PHE A 106 -5.10 8.49 18.56
CA PHE A 106 -6.01 8.05 17.49
C PHE A 106 -5.82 8.85 16.20
N TRP A 107 -5.78 10.18 16.28
CA TRP A 107 -5.59 11.05 15.12
C TRP A 107 -4.21 10.91 14.48
N SER A 108 -3.15 10.76 15.29
CA SER A 108 -1.81 10.51 14.76
C SER A 108 -1.73 9.15 14.05
N TRP A 109 -2.39 8.13 14.59
CA TRP A 109 -2.44 6.80 14.00
C TRP A 109 -3.15 6.81 12.64
N ILE A 110 -4.32 7.44 12.57
CA ILE A 110 -5.06 7.61 11.31
C ILE A 110 -4.21 8.35 10.27
N GLY A 111 -3.57 9.46 10.65
CA GLY A 111 -2.70 10.20 9.74
C GLY A 111 -1.54 9.36 9.20
N MET A 112 -0.95 8.51 10.04
CA MET A 112 0.11 7.59 9.60
C MET A 112 -0.41 6.48 8.68
N LEU A 113 -1.56 5.87 8.98
CA LEU A 113 -2.19 4.89 8.09
C LEU A 113 -2.42 5.48 6.70
N PHE A 114 -2.99 6.68 6.66
CA PHE A 114 -3.23 7.42 5.41
C PHE A 114 -1.94 7.64 4.63
N SER A 115 -0.91 8.20 5.27
CA SER A 115 0.36 8.51 4.60
C SER A 115 1.14 7.31 4.09
N SER A 116 0.85 6.12 4.63
CA SER A 116 1.57 4.89 4.31
C SER A 116 0.90 4.05 3.23
N GLY A 117 -0.43 4.02 3.17
CA GLY A 117 -1.17 3.12 2.29
C GLY A 117 -1.93 3.80 1.16
N LEU A 118 -2.13 5.13 1.21
CA LEU A 118 -2.53 5.91 0.04
C LEU A 118 -1.28 6.53 -0.58
N GLY A 119 -0.90 6.02 -1.75
CA GLY A 119 0.31 6.40 -2.45
C GLY A 119 0.04 6.87 -3.87
N VAL A 120 1.10 6.86 -4.69
CA VAL A 120 1.06 7.29 -6.10
C VAL A 120 0.00 6.58 -6.93
N GLY A 121 -0.37 5.34 -6.57
CA GLY A 121 -1.47 4.63 -7.21
C GLY A 121 -2.79 5.39 -7.22
N LEU A 122 -3.15 6.00 -6.09
CA LEU A 122 -4.39 6.78 -5.97
C LEU A 122 -4.30 8.07 -6.80
N VAL A 123 -3.10 8.66 -6.91
CA VAL A 123 -2.85 9.84 -7.76
C VAL A 123 -2.92 9.48 -9.25
N PHE A 124 -2.46 8.29 -9.62
CA PHE A 124 -2.53 7.74 -10.99
C PHE A 124 -3.97 7.45 -11.38
N TYR A 125 -4.59 6.50 -10.68
CA TYR A 125 -5.88 5.95 -11.04
C TYR A 125 -7.06 6.76 -10.53
N GLY A 126 -6.84 7.74 -9.64
CA GLY A 126 -7.93 8.58 -9.11
C GLY A 126 -8.69 9.38 -10.15
N VAL A 127 -8.08 9.61 -11.32
CA VAL A 127 -8.73 10.17 -12.52
C VAL A 127 -8.77 9.14 -13.64
N ALA A 128 -7.67 8.42 -13.89
CA ALA A 128 -7.57 7.51 -15.04
C ALA A 128 -8.61 6.38 -15.00
N GLU A 129 -8.81 5.75 -13.85
CA GLU A 129 -9.74 4.63 -13.73
C GLU A 129 -11.21 5.02 -13.95
N PRO A 130 -11.78 6.03 -13.25
CA PRO A 130 -13.17 6.39 -13.49
C PRO A 130 -13.39 6.93 -14.91
N MET A 131 -12.41 7.63 -15.49
CA MET A 131 -12.51 8.09 -16.87
C MET A 131 -12.46 6.94 -17.87
N GLU A 132 -11.56 5.97 -17.71
CA GLU A 132 -11.54 4.80 -18.60
C GLU A 132 -12.83 3.99 -18.46
N HIS A 133 -13.32 3.75 -17.25
CA HIS A 133 -14.59 3.03 -17.06
C HIS A 133 -15.80 3.76 -17.64
N PHE A 134 -15.74 5.10 -17.70
CA PHE A 134 -16.78 5.93 -18.27
C PHE A 134 -16.87 5.81 -19.80
N VAL A 135 -15.73 5.77 -20.50
CA VAL A 135 -15.67 5.61 -21.96
C VAL A 135 -15.62 4.14 -22.40
N LYS A 136 -15.15 3.24 -21.53
CA LYS A 136 -15.05 1.80 -21.74
C LYS A 136 -15.68 1.07 -20.57
N SER A 137 -16.96 0.72 -20.76
CA SER A 137 -17.79 0.05 -19.76
C SER A 137 -17.12 -1.19 -19.12
N PRO A 138 -17.17 -1.32 -17.79
CA PRO A 138 -16.83 -2.55 -17.06
C PRO A 138 -17.69 -3.78 -17.40
N PHE A 139 -18.76 -3.61 -18.16
CA PHE A 139 -19.70 -4.65 -18.59
C PHE A 139 -19.76 -4.74 -20.12
N LEU A 140 -19.82 -5.96 -20.67
CA LEU A 140 -20.02 -6.19 -22.11
C LEU A 140 -21.26 -5.47 -22.61
N GLY A 141 -21.10 -4.62 -23.62
CA GLY A 141 -22.21 -3.85 -24.20
C GLY A 141 -22.91 -2.93 -23.20
N GLY A 142 -22.25 -2.63 -22.07
CA GLY A 142 -22.76 -1.71 -21.06
C GLY A 142 -22.70 -0.25 -21.52
N PRO A 143 -23.25 0.67 -20.71
CA PRO A 143 -23.33 2.08 -21.07
C PRO A 143 -21.94 2.71 -21.11
N VAL A 144 -21.76 3.61 -22.07
CA VAL A 144 -20.55 4.45 -22.21
C VAL A 144 -20.98 5.91 -22.35
N GLU A 145 -20.14 6.81 -21.84
CA GLU A 145 -20.23 8.27 -22.06
C GLU A 145 -21.58 8.90 -21.68
N ASN A 146 -22.24 8.35 -20.67
CA ASN A 146 -23.53 8.85 -20.18
C ASN A 146 -23.64 8.75 -18.65
N ALA A 147 -24.74 9.27 -18.08
CA ALA A 147 -24.95 9.30 -16.64
C ALA A 147 -24.89 7.92 -15.97
N GLU A 148 -25.36 6.86 -16.63
CA GLU A 148 -25.29 5.49 -16.07
C GLU A 148 -23.86 4.95 -16.13
N ALA A 149 -23.12 5.22 -17.22
CA ALA A 149 -21.69 4.91 -17.31
C ALA A 149 -20.90 5.57 -16.19
N ALA A 150 -21.20 6.84 -15.87
CA ALA A 150 -20.57 7.58 -14.78
C ALA A 150 -20.80 6.92 -13.41
N ARG A 151 -22.02 6.46 -13.13
CA ARG A 151 -22.33 5.75 -11.87
C ARG A 151 -21.56 4.43 -11.76
N ILE A 152 -21.54 3.64 -12.84
CA ILE A 152 -20.80 2.38 -12.88
C ILE A 152 -19.30 2.61 -12.71
N ALA A 153 -18.75 3.61 -13.39
CA ALA A 153 -17.35 3.97 -13.32
C ALA A 153 -16.92 4.30 -11.88
N MET A 154 -17.62 5.23 -11.24
CA MET A 154 -17.35 5.64 -9.87
C MET A 154 -17.54 4.49 -8.87
N GLY A 155 -18.58 3.67 -9.05
CA GLY A 155 -18.84 2.50 -8.20
C GLY A 155 -17.69 1.48 -8.21
N TYR A 156 -17.13 1.17 -9.39
CA TYR A 156 -15.97 0.27 -9.49
C TYR A 156 -14.69 0.89 -8.96
N THR A 157 -14.45 2.18 -9.21
CA THR A 157 -13.28 2.86 -8.64
C THR A 157 -13.33 2.88 -7.12
N TYR A 158 -14.49 3.13 -6.52
CA TYR A 158 -14.66 3.03 -5.06
C TYR A 158 -14.48 1.59 -4.58
N PHE A 159 -14.84 0.60 -5.38
CA PHE A 159 -14.60 -0.80 -5.03
C PHE A 159 -13.12 -1.16 -4.97
N HIS A 160 -12.33 -0.78 -5.98
CA HIS A 160 -10.91 -1.09 -6.01
C HIS A 160 -10.15 -0.34 -4.91
N TRP A 161 -10.47 0.93 -4.66
CA TRP A 161 -9.80 1.76 -3.65
C TRP A 161 -10.45 1.72 -2.25
N GLY A 162 -11.40 0.80 -2.05
CA GLY A 162 -12.21 0.67 -0.84
C GLY A 162 -11.76 -0.43 0.12
N ILE A 163 -12.73 -1.02 0.84
CA ILE A 163 -12.53 -2.04 1.89
C ILE A 163 -11.68 -3.22 1.39
N SER A 164 -11.88 -3.64 0.14
CA SER A 164 -11.22 -4.81 -0.44
C SER A 164 -9.69 -4.66 -0.45
N GLN A 165 -9.16 -3.54 -0.94
CA GLN A 165 -7.72 -3.23 -0.90
C GLN A 165 -7.19 -3.22 0.53
N TRP A 166 -7.87 -2.51 1.42
CA TRP A 166 -7.43 -2.36 2.81
C TRP A 166 -7.55 -3.63 3.64
N SER A 167 -8.38 -4.59 3.22
CA SER A 167 -8.47 -5.90 3.87
C SER A 167 -7.20 -6.72 3.71
N ILE A 168 -6.51 -6.59 2.57
CA ILE A 168 -5.24 -7.27 2.30
C ILE A 168 -4.18 -6.76 3.28
N PHE A 169 -4.04 -5.44 3.39
CA PHE A 169 -3.14 -4.80 4.35
C PHE A 169 -3.52 -5.10 5.80
N GLY A 170 -4.83 -5.14 6.09
CA GLY A 170 -5.38 -5.49 7.40
C GLY A 170 -5.01 -6.90 7.84
N VAL A 171 -5.07 -7.89 6.94
CA VAL A 171 -4.66 -9.27 7.25
C VAL A 171 -3.17 -9.33 7.53
N ALA A 172 -2.34 -8.76 6.65
CA ALA A 172 -0.88 -8.77 6.80
C ALA A 172 -0.45 -8.06 8.10
N GLY A 173 -0.98 -6.87 8.36
CA GLY A 173 -0.63 -6.09 9.54
C GLY A 173 -1.15 -6.69 10.84
N LEU A 174 -2.36 -7.24 10.85
CA LEU A 174 -2.91 -7.95 12.02
C LEU A 174 -2.03 -9.14 12.40
N THR A 175 -1.67 -9.96 11.42
CA THR A 175 -0.91 -11.19 11.65
C THR A 175 0.51 -10.86 12.12
N ILE A 176 1.24 -10.00 11.39
CA ILE A 176 2.59 -9.57 11.79
C ILE A 176 2.55 -8.90 13.18
N GLY A 177 1.65 -7.93 13.39
CA GLY A 177 1.55 -7.19 14.64
C GLY A 177 1.15 -8.07 15.83
N TYR A 178 0.29 -9.06 15.62
CA TYR A 178 -0.06 -10.01 16.66
C TYR A 178 1.15 -10.86 17.08
N PHE A 179 1.91 -11.44 16.15
CA PHE A 179 3.07 -12.24 16.54
C PHE A 179 4.20 -11.38 17.12
N GLN A 180 4.44 -10.20 16.55
CA GLN A 180 5.48 -9.31 17.00
C GLN A 180 5.19 -8.74 18.40
N TYR A 181 4.03 -8.13 18.60
CA TYR A 181 3.74 -7.38 19.83
C TYR A 181 3.00 -8.20 20.89
N ARG A 182 2.06 -9.08 20.50
CA ARG A 182 1.34 -9.93 21.46
C ARG A 182 2.13 -11.18 21.83
N LYS A 183 2.80 -11.82 20.87
CA LYS A 183 3.59 -13.05 21.12
C LYS A 183 5.08 -12.81 21.35
N LYS A 184 5.56 -11.56 21.29
CA LYS A 184 6.96 -11.17 21.50
C LYS A 184 7.92 -11.98 20.60
N ARG A 185 7.53 -12.17 19.34
CA ARG A 185 8.35 -12.80 18.32
C ARG A 185 8.93 -11.75 17.38
N ASP A 186 9.81 -12.16 16.47
CA ASP A 186 10.18 -11.29 15.35
C ASP A 186 8.96 -11.05 14.43
N GLY A 187 9.01 -9.96 13.65
CA GLY A 187 7.95 -9.59 12.71
C GLY A 187 8.14 -10.16 11.31
N LEU A 188 8.84 -11.29 11.16
CA LEU A 188 9.00 -11.94 9.85
C LEU A 188 7.73 -12.68 9.43
N VAL A 189 7.53 -12.77 8.12
CA VAL A 189 6.41 -13.53 7.54
C VAL A 189 6.55 -15.01 7.91
N SER A 190 7.74 -15.58 7.86
CA SER A 190 7.99 -16.96 8.27
C SER A 190 7.54 -17.23 9.72
N THR A 191 7.90 -16.35 10.65
CA THR A 191 7.54 -16.48 12.07
C THR A 191 6.04 -16.43 12.31
N SER A 192 5.30 -15.65 11.52
CA SER A 192 3.84 -15.63 11.60
C SER A 192 3.18 -16.98 11.26
N LEU A 193 3.89 -17.90 10.61
CA LEU A 193 3.39 -19.22 10.22
C LEU A 193 3.75 -20.34 11.20
N GLU A 194 4.51 -20.06 12.27
CA GLU A 194 4.91 -21.05 13.28
C GLU A 194 3.71 -21.83 13.88
N PRO A 195 2.58 -21.20 14.28
CA PRO A 195 1.43 -21.95 14.76
C PRO A 195 0.84 -22.93 13.74
N LEU A 196 0.95 -22.65 12.45
CA LEU A 196 0.41 -23.52 11.40
C LEU A 196 1.38 -24.65 11.07
N LEU A 197 2.63 -24.32 10.76
CA LEU A 197 3.66 -25.24 10.27
C LEU A 197 4.44 -25.95 11.40
N GLY A 198 4.28 -25.50 12.65
CA GLY A 198 4.99 -25.97 13.83
C GLY A 198 6.22 -25.13 14.14
N PHE A 199 6.60 -25.02 15.43
CA PHE A 199 7.72 -24.17 15.87
C PHE A 199 9.10 -24.65 15.38
N ASN A 200 9.23 -25.93 15.02
CA ASN A 200 10.47 -26.55 14.56
C ASN A 200 10.49 -26.81 13.04
N TYR A 201 9.63 -26.11 12.27
CA TYR A 201 9.59 -26.32 10.84
C TYR A 201 10.88 -25.81 10.14
N SER A 202 11.20 -26.44 9.00
CA SER A 202 12.52 -26.34 8.35
C SER A 202 13.03 -24.90 8.16
N THR A 203 14.27 -24.65 8.59
CA THR A 203 14.97 -23.38 8.37
C THR A 203 15.03 -22.97 6.89
N LYS A 204 15.08 -23.94 5.96
CA LYS A 204 15.04 -23.66 4.52
C LYS A 204 13.67 -23.09 4.10
N ALA A 205 12.58 -23.66 4.61
CA ALA A 205 11.23 -23.17 4.34
C ALA A 205 11.01 -21.76 4.93
N ARG A 206 11.51 -21.50 6.15
CA ARG A 206 11.48 -20.16 6.77
C ARG A 206 12.14 -19.11 5.86
N LYS A 207 13.39 -19.38 5.47
CA LYS A 207 14.15 -18.49 4.57
C LYS A 207 13.46 -18.31 3.22
N GLY A 208 12.86 -19.35 2.65
CA GLY A 208 12.13 -19.27 1.39
C GLY A 208 10.91 -18.33 1.46
N LEU A 209 10.15 -18.39 2.55
CA LEU A 209 9.02 -17.48 2.80
C LEU A 209 9.46 -16.03 2.95
N ASP A 210 10.55 -15.79 3.68
CA ASP A 210 11.07 -14.44 3.87
C ASP A 210 11.70 -13.86 2.58
N ILE A 211 12.34 -14.71 1.75
CA ILE A 211 12.79 -14.33 0.40
C ILE A 211 11.60 -13.95 -0.49
N LEU A 212 10.54 -14.75 -0.48
CA LEU A 212 9.32 -14.46 -1.23
C LEU A 212 8.67 -13.15 -0.77
N ALA A 213 8.63 -12.88 0.53
CA ALA A 213 8.10 -11.64 1.08
C ALA A 213 8.90 -10.41 0.61
N ILE A 214 10.23 -10.51 0.53
CA ILE A 214 11.09 -9.46 0.00
C ILE A 214 10.85 -9.27 -1.50
N ILE A 215 10.81 -10.35 -2.29
CA ILE A 215 10.55 -10.27 -3.74
C ILE A 215 9.19 -9.62 -4.00
N ALA A 216 8.14 -10.07 -3.30
CA ALA A 216 6.81 -9.49 -3.39
C ALA A 216 6.83 -7.99 -3.10
N THR A 217 7.48 -7.60 -2.00
CA THR A 217 7.60 -6.20 -1.60
C THR A 217 8.32 -5.37 -2.66
N VAL A 218 9.49 -5.80 -3.11
CA VAL A 218 10.32 -5.03 -4.07
C VAL A 218 9.63 -4.93 -5.41
N THR A 219 9.00 -6.00 -5.90
CA THR A 219 8.28 -6.00 -7.17
C THR A 219 7.01 -5.14 -7.12
N GLY A 220 6.18 -5.28 -6.09
CA GLY A 220 4.99 -4.43 -5.93
C GLY A 220 5.35 -2.95 -5.74
N MET A 221 6.49 -2.68 -5.09
CA MET A 221 7.03 -1.33 -4.98
C MET A 221 7.56 -0.82 -6.33
N ALA A 222 8.25 -1.65 -7.13
CA ALA A 222 8.70 -1.28 -8.47
C ALA A 222 7.51 -0.93 -9.38
N THR A 223 6.40 -1.68 -9.31
CA THR A 223 5.15 -1.32 -10.00
C THR A 223 4.66 0.06 -9.60
N SER A 224 4.57 0.34 -8.30
CA SER A 224 4.13 1.64 -7.79
C SER A 224 5.05 2.78 -8.22
N VAL A 225 6.36 2.58 -8.12
CA VAL A 225 7.36 3.56 -8.58
C VAL A 225 7.23 3.80 -10.07
N GLY A 226 7.13 2.74 -10.86
CA GLY A 226 7.03 2.84 -12.30
C GLY A 226 5.79 3.59 -12.74
N LEU A 227 4.62 3.33 -12.13
CA LEU A 227 3.40 4.11 -12.36
C LEU A 227 3.61 5.60 -12.12
N GLY A 228 4.27 5.97 -11.02
CA GLY A 228 4.58 7.37 -10.73
C GLY A 228 5.54 8.00 -11.73
N ILE A 229 6.57 7.27 -12.16
CA ILE A 229 7.52 7.75 -13.17
C ILE A 229 6.82 7.96 -14.51
N LEU A 230 5.99 7.01 -14.95
CA LEU A 230 5.20 7.12 -16.18
C LEU A 230 4.21 8.29 -16.10
N GLN A 231 3.57 8.50 -14.96
CA GLN A 231 2.66 9.64 -14.76
C GLN A 231 3.38 11.00 -14.77
N MET A 232 4.56 11.10 -14.15
CA MET A 232 5.37 12.32 -14.24
C MET A 232 5.86 12.58 -15.65
N ASP A 233 6.25 11.54 -16.39
CA ASP A 233 6.66 11.63 -17.80
C ASP A 233 5.54 12.22 -18.66
N GLY A 234 4.32 11.66 -18.59
CA GLY A 234 3.14 12.17 -19.29
C GLY A 234 2.74 13.59 -18.84
N GLY A 235 2.85 13.88 -17.54
CA GLY A 235 2.52 15.19 -16.98
C GLY A 235 3.49 16.30 -17.37
N LEU A 236 4.79 16.03 -17.38
CA LEU A 236 5.80 16.96 -17.85
C LEU A 236 5.63 17.24 -19.35
N ASN A 237 5.21 16.25 -20.13
CA ASN A 237 4.89 16.44 -21.54
C ASN A 237 3.68 17.34 -21.74
N ILE A 238 2.56 17.05 -21.07
CA ILE A 238 1.34 17.85 -21.20
C ILE A 238 1.54 19.30 -20.74
N ALA A 239 2.08 19.48 -19.54
CA ALA A 239 2.09 20.79 -18.89
C ALA A 239 3.27 21.66 -19.35
N TYR A 240 4.39 21.06 -19.77
CA TYR A 240 5.63 21.79 -20.04
C TYR A 240 6.28 21.45 -21.40
N GLY A 241 5.70 20.56 -22.19
CA GLY A 241 6.24 20.17 -23.50
C GLY A 241 7.56 19.41 -23.42
N ILE A 242 7.92 18.83 -22.26
CA ILE A 242 9.13 18.02 -22.12
C ILE A 242 8.93 16.70 -22.89
N PRO A 243 9.91 16.23 -23.69
CA PRO A 243 9.78 14.95 -24.40
C PRO A 243 9.49 13.79 -23.44
N ASN A 244 8.50 12.97 -23.78
CA ASN A 244 8.21 11.74 -23.06
C ASN A 244 9.07 10.56 -23.58
N GLY A 245 9.16 9.50 -22.78
CA GLY A 245 9.78 8.23 -23.17
C GLY A 245 10.99 7.79 -22.35
N PRO A 246 11.74 6.78 -22.84
CA PRO A 246 12.73 6.04 -22.04
C PRO A 246 13.77 6.91 -21.35
N MET A 247 14.27 7.95 -22.03
CA MET A 247 15.31 8.84 -21.48
C MET A 247 14.78 9.63 -20.29
N THR A 248 13.60 10.25 -20.43
CA THR A 248 12.97 11.04 -19.36
C THR A 248 12.64 10.15 -18.16
N GLN A 249 12.10 8.96 -18.41
CA GLN A 249 11.78 7.97 -17.37
C GLN A 249 13.01 7.52 -16.58
N VAL A 250 14.15 7.28 -17.26
CA VAL A 250 15.43 6.96 -16.61
C VAL A 250 15.93 8.12 -15.76
N ILE A 251 15.90 9.35 -16.29
CA ILE A 251 16.31 10.56 -15.56
C ILE A 251 15.47 10.74 -14.29
N LEU A 252 14.14 10.67 -14.41
CA LEU A 252 13.23 10.79 -13.27
C LEU A 252 13.50 9.71 -12.21
N THR A 253 13.79 8.48 -12.63
CA THR A 253 14.10 7.38 -11.70
C THR A 253 15.44 7.59 -10.99
N ILE A 254 16.46 8.07 -11.69
CA ILE A 254 17.76 8.42 -11.10
C ILE A 254 17.58 9.55 -10.08
N LEU A 255 16.87 10.63 -10.43
CA LEU A 255 16.61 11.75 -9.53
C LEU A 255 15.87 11.30 -8.27
N MET A 256 14.83 10.49 -8.42
CA MET A 256 14.09 9.91 -7.29
C MET A 256 14.99 9.05 -6.42
N THR A 257 15.81 8.18 -7.01
CA THR A 257 16.73 7.29 -6.28
C THR A 257 17.76 8.09 -5.49
N VAL A 258 18.36 9.13 -6.09
CA VAL A 258 19.32 10.01 -5.42
C VAL A 258 18.68 10.73 -4.23
N LEU A 259 17.48 11.30 -4.40
CA LEU A 259 16.81 12.02 -3.32
C LEU A 259 16.30 11.09 -2.21
N PHE A 260 15.87 9.87 -2.54
CA PHE A 260 15.62 8.83 -1.56
C PHE A 260 16.90 8.51 -0.75
N ILE A 261 18.05 8.33 -1.40
CA ILE A 261 19.31 8.04 -0.70
C ILE A 261 19.68 9.19 0.24
N ILE A 262 19.47 10.44 -0.17
CA ILE A 262 19.66 11.61 0.69
C ILE A 262 18.68 11.59 1.87
N SER A 263 17.39 11.30 1.64
CA SER A 263 16.38 11.19 2.71
C SER A 263 16.75 10.10 3.73
N THR A 264 17.18 8.93 3.25
CA THR A 264 17.45 7.78 4.10
C THR A 264 18.73 7.94 4.93
N THR A 265 19.65 8.80 4.49
CA THR A 265 20.93 9.11 5.17
C THR A 265 20.83 10.29 6.14
N THR A 266 19.93 11.26 5.90
CA THR A 266 19.75 12.48 6.74
C THR A 266 18.96 12.28 8.03
N GLY A 267 18.49 11.06 8.30
CA GLY A 267 17.87 10.66 9.57
C GLY A 267 16.36 10.40 9.47
N LEU A 268 16.00 9.12 9.61
CA LEU A 268 14.67 8.53 9.38
C LEU A 268 13.50 9.30 10.04
N LYS A 269 13.60 9.65 11.32
CA LYS A 269 12.44 10.17 12.08
C LYS A 269 12.00 11.57 11.63
N LYS A 270 12.94 12.42 11.20
CA LYS A 270 12.62 13.78 10.73
C LYS A 270 12.27 13.78 9.24
N GLY A 271 13.05 13.07 8.42
CA GLY A 271 12.84 12.98 6.97
C GLY A 271 11.48 12.38 6.61
N MET A 272 11.18 11.17 7.09
CA MET A 272 9.88 10.51 6.80
C MET A 272 8.70 11.34 7.27
N LYS A 273 8.77 11.92 8.48
CA LYS A 273 7.67 12.74 9.03
C LYS A 273 7.45 13.99 8.18
N PHE A 274 8.51 14.69 7.79
CA PHE A 274 8.41 15.89 6.97
C PHE A 274 7.84 15.56 5.59
N LEU A 275 8.42 14.60 4.87
CA LEU A 275 7.98 14.22 3.53
C LEU A 275 6.53 13.72 3.54
N SER A 276 6.19 12.84 4.48
CA SER A 276 4.81 12.36 4.69
C SER A 276 3.84 13.51 4.96
N THR A 277 4.16 14.42 5.89
CA THR A 277 3.28 15.57 6.19
C THR A 277 3.09 16.48 4.98
N THR A 278 4.17 16.77 4.25
CA THR A 278 4.13 17.58 3.03
C THR A 278 3.26 16.92 1.96
N ASN A 279 3.37 15.61 1.74
CA ASN A 279 2.50 14.88 0.82
C ASN A 279 1.03 15.07 1.16
N MET A 280 0.66 14.99 2.45
CA MET A 280 -0.74 15.14 2.85
C MET A 280 -1.25 16.56 2.67
N VAL A 281 -0.41 17.56 2.93
CA VAL A 281 -0.77 18.96 2.66
C VAL A 281 -0.98 19.19 1.17
N LEU A 282 -0.09 18.69 0.30
CA LEU A 282 -0.19 18.85 -1.15
C LEU A 282 -1.40 18.09 -1.72
N ALA A 283 -1.65 16.86 -1.27
CA ALA A 283 -2.82 16.09 -1.68
C ALA A 283 -4.13 16.77 -1.24
N MET A 284 -4.18 17.23 0.01
CA MET A 284 -5.33 17.98 0.53
C MET A 284 -5.53 19.29 -0.25
N PHE A 285 -4.44 20.01 -0.54
CA PHE A 285 -4.49 21.22 -1.35
C PHE A 285 -5.10 20.95 -2.72
N LEU A 286 -4.63 19.94 -3.47
CA LEU A 286 -5.19 19.59 -4.78
C LEU A 286 -6.66 19.19 -4.69
N THR A 287 -7.03 18.39 -3.68
CA THR A 287 -8.42 17.98 -3.47
C THR A 287 -9.31 19.20 -3.23
N VAL A 288 -8.94 20.07 -2.29
CA VAL A 288 -9.69 21.29 -1.96
C VAL A 288 -9.72 22.25 -3.15
N PHE A 289 -8.62 22.39 -3.88
CA PHE A 289 -8.54 23.20 -5.08
C PHE A 289 -9.56 22.75 -6.13
N VAL A 290 -9.58 21.45 -6.46
CA VAL A 290 -10.52 20.87 -7.41
C VAL A 290 -11.96 20.99 -6.92
N MET A 291 -12.21 20.81 -5.62
CA MET A 291 -13.54 21.01 -5.04
C MET A 291 -14.01 22.47 -5.13
N PHE A 292 -13.09 23.44 -5.00
CA PHE A 292 -13.42 24.86 -4.98
C PHE A 292 -13.60 25.44 -6.39
N PHE A 293 -12.72 25.09 -7.33
CA PHE A 293 -12.77 25.58 -8.71
C PHE A 293 -13.60 24.69 -9.64
N GLY A 294 -13.86 23.45 -9.23
CA GLY A 294 -14.76 22.52 -9.91
C GLY A 294 -16.22 22.65 -9.42
N PRO A 295 -17.10 21.75 -9.89
CA PRO A 295 -18.52 21.78 -9.56
C PRO A 295 -18.79 21.18 -8.16
N PHE A 296 -18.58 21.98 -7.10
CA PHE A 296 -18.66 21.52 -5.71
C PHE A 296 -19.90 20.67 -5.38
N THR A 297 -21.09 21.13 -5.75
CA THR A 297 -22.35 20.39 -5.47
C THR A 297 -22.35 19.04 -6.17
N PHE A 298 -21.96 19.00 -7.45
CA PHE A 298 -21.88 17.75 -8.22
C PHE A 298 -20.88 16.77 -7.60
N ILE A 299 -19.72 17.26 -7.17
CA ILE A 299 -18.70 16.43 -6.49
C ILE A 299 -19.29 15.81 -5.21
N MET A 300 -19.93 16.62 -4.38
CA MET A 300 -20.52 16.13 -3.13
C MET A 300 -21.65 15.13 -3.38
N GLU A 301 -22.53 15.39 -4.34
CA GLU A 301 -23.59 14.46 -4.74
C GLU A 301 -23.01 13.15 -5.31
N SER A 302 -21.96 13.24 -6.14
CA SER A 302 -21.27 12.08 -6.71
C SER A 302 -20.64 11.20 -5.63
N ILE A 303 -20.04 11.80 -4.61
CA ILE A 303 -19.49 11.07 -3.46
C ILE A 303 -20.60 10.33 -2.71
N VAL A 304 -21.71 11.01 -2.39
CA VAL A 304 -22.83 10.40 -1.65
C VAL A 304 -23.46 9.26 -2.44
N VAL A 305 -23.74 9.48 -3.73
CA VAL A 305 -24.31 8.46 -4.62
C VAL A 305 -23.33 7.29 -4.79
N GLY A 306 -22.07 7.58 -5.08
CA GLY A 306 -21.04 6.56 -5.26
C GLY A 306 -20.83 5.70 -4.01
N MET A 307 -20.89 6.28 -2.81
CA MET A 307 -20.85 5.53 -1.55
C MET A 307 -22.06 4.61 -1.40
N GLY A 308 -23.25 5.07 -1.73
CA GLY A 308 -24.48 4.26 -1.72
C GLY A 308 -24.40 3.09 -2.71
N ASP A 309 -23.95 3.36 -3.93
CA ASP A 309 -23.76 2.36 -4.98
C ASP A 309 -22.68 1.34 -4.58
N TYR A 310 -21.56 1.80 -4.00
CA TYR A 310 -20.50 0.94 -3.49
C TYR A 310 -21.00 -0.03 -2.41
N ILE A 311 -21.73 0.47 -1.41
CA ILE A 311 -22.25 -0.36 -0.31
C ILE A 311 -23.24 -1.39 -0.84
N THR A 312 -24.15 -0.97 -1.73
CA THR A 312 -25.20 -1.82 -2.30
C THR A 312 -24.61 -2.95 -3.14
N ASN A 313 -23.58 -2.64 -3.93
CA ASN A 313 -23.01 -3.58 -4.88
C ASN A 313 -21.77 -4.33 -4.36
N PHE A 314 -21.31 -4.07 -3.13
CA PHE A 314 -20.02 -4.59 -2.62
C PHE A 314 -19.82 -6.09 -2.84
N VAL A 315 -20.81 -6.92 -2.48
CA VAL A 315 -20.74 -8.38 -2.64
C VAL A 315 -20.73 -8.77 -4.12
N GLY A 316 -21.56 -8.11 -4.93
CA GLY A 316 -21.64 -8.33 -6.38
C GLY A 316 -20.32 -8.00 -7.06
N TYR A 317 -19.68 -6.88 -6.72
CA TYR A 317 -18.35 -6.52 -7.20
C TYR A 317 -17.28 -7.50 -6.73
N SER A 318 -17.32 -7.90 -5.46
CA SER A 318 -16.33 -8.80 -4.84
C SER A 318 -16.26 -10.17 -5.49
N LEU A 319 -17.38 -10.68 -6.01
CA LEU A 319 -17.49 -12.02 -6.56
C LEU A 319 -17.79 -12.02 -8.07
N ARG A 320 -17.56 -10.90 -8.75
CA ARG A 320 -17.84 -10.78 -10.18
C ARG A 320 -16.81 -11.50 -11.04
N LEU A 321 -17.22 -12.63 -11.61
CA LEU A 321 -16.47 -13.34 -12.66
C LEU A 321 -17.30 -13.40 -13.95
N GLN A 322 -16.61 -13.59 -15.07
CA GLN A 322 -17.21 -13.56 -16.41
C GLN A 322 -16.97 -14.87 -17.20
N PRO A 323 -17.26 -16.07 -16.64
CA PRO A 323 -16.93 -17.35 -17.29
C PRO A 323 -17.73 -17.62 -18.56
N TYR A 324 -18.86 -16.93 -18.75
CA TYR A 324 -19.80 -17.18 -19.85
C TYR A 324 -19.73 -16.15 -20.99
N SER A 325 -18.97 -15.07 -20.83
CA SER A 325 -18.90 -13.97 -21.81
C SER A 325 -17.54 -13.80 -22.47
N GLY A 326 -16.51 -14.55 -22.05
CA GLY A 326 -15.16 -14.47 -22.60
C GLY A 326 -14.49 -13.10 -22.43
N GLN A 327 -14.92 -12.33 -21.44
CA GLN A 327 -14.40 -10.98 -21.20
C GLN A 327 -13.18 -10.96 -20.29
N HIS A 328 -12.33 -9.96 -20.50
CA HIS A 328 -11.05 -9.76 -19.81
C HIS A 328 -11.03 -8.54 -18.88
N TRP A 329 -12.12 -7.77 -18.74
CA TRP A 329 -12.06 -6.56 -17.90
C TRP A 329 -11.71 -6.87 -16.44
N VAL A 330 -12.23 -7.97 -15.88
CA VAL A 330 -11.95 -8.36 -14.48
C VAL A 330 -10.46 -8.67 -14.30
N GLN A 331 -9.85 -9.25 -15.33
CA GLN A 331 -8.43 -9.58 -15.44
C GLN A 331 -7.59 -8.30 -15.52
N ASP A 332 -7.99 -7.36 -16.37
CA ASP A 332 -7.29 -6.10 -16.64
C ASP A 332 -7.28 -5.15 -15.44
N TRP A 333 -8.35 -5.17 -14.64
CA TRP A 333 -8.54 -4.24 -13.53
C TRP A 333 -8.50 -4.94 -12.17
N THR A 334 -9.56 -5.67 -11.82
CA THR A 334 -9.73 -6.19 -10.45
C THR A 334 -8.63 -7.16 -10.04
N VAL A 335 -8.23 -8.07 -10.93
CA VAL A 335 -7.18 -9.05 -10.65
C VAL A 335 -5.82 -8.39 -10.54
N PHE A 336 -5.51 -7.43 -11.43
CA PHE A 336 -4.30 -6.62 -11.33
C PHE A 336 -4.23 -5.89 -9.98
N TYR A 337 -5.28 -5.18 -9.58
CA TYR A 337 -5.33 -4.49 -8.29
C TYR A 337 -5.10 -5.43 -7.11
N TRP A 338 -5.76 -6.59 -7.09
CA TRP A 338 -5.55 -7.57 -6.03
C TRP A 338 -4.14 -8.11 -5.99
N ALA A 339 -3.58 -8.49 -7.13
CA ALA A 339 -2.22 -9.02 -7.16
C ALA A 339 -1.18 -7.96 -6.77
N TRP A 340 -1.34 -6.72 -7.25
CA TRP A 340 -0.48 -5.60 -6.89
C TRP A 340 -0.52 -5.29 -5.39
N VAL A 341 -1.71 -5.16 -4.81
CA VAL A 341 -1.88 -4.88 -3.37
C VAL A 341 -1.38 -6.04 -2.51
N ILE A 342 -1.60 -7.29 -2.94
CA ILE A 342 -1.06 -8.48 -2.26
C ILE A 342 0.47 -8.48 -2.30
N ALA A 343 1.10 -8.20 -3.44
CA ALA A 343 2.56 -8.12 -3.54
C ALA A 343 3.13 -7.05 -2.60
N TRP A 344 2.42 -5.95 -2.42
CA TRP A 344 2.82 -4.84 -1.55
C TRP A 344 2.54 -5.07 -0.05
N SER A 345 1.67 -6.03 0.28
CA SER A 345 1.18 -6.27 1.63
C SER A 345 2.21 -6.65 2.71
N PRO A 346 3.36 -7.32 2.45
CA PRO A 346 4.34 -7.56 3.51
C PRO A 346 4.93 -6.26 4.06
N PHE A 347 5.20 -5.29 3.18
CA PHE A 347 5.70 -3.97 3.57
C PHE A 347 4.64 -3.17 4.34
N ILE A 348 3.47 -2.97 3.73
CA ILE A 348 2.40 -2.17 4.37
C ILE A 348 1.96 -2.85 5.66
N GLY A 349 1.80 -4.17 5.67
CA GLY A 349 1.45 -4.93 6.85
C GLY A 349 2.43 -4.71 8.01
N SER A 350 3.74 -4.78 7.77
CA SER A 350 4.75 -4.53 8.81
C SER A 350 4.71 -3.08 9.33
N PHE A 351 4.53 -2.10 8.45
CA PHE A 351 4.36 -0.70 8.85
C PHE A 351 3.10 -0.50 9.71
N VAL A 352 1.97 -0.97 9.20
CA VAL A 352 0.65 -0.89 9.83
C VAL A 352 0.64 -1.58 11.18
N ALA A 353 1.29 -2.75 11.29
CA ALA A 353 1.50 -3.46 12.54
C ALA A 353 2.18 -2.56 13.57
N ARG A 354 3.29 -1.92 13.19
CA ARG A 354 4.09 -1.06 14.07
C ARG A 354 3.32 0.13 14.60
N VAL A 355 2.65 0.88 13.74
CA VAL A 355 1.88 2.05 14.18
C VAL A 355 0.63 1.68 14.98
N SER A 356 0.24 0.40 14.99
CA SER A 356 -0.95 -0.10 15.67
C SER A 356 -0.67 -0.81 17.00
N ARG A 357 0.57 -0.76 17.50
CA ARG A 357 0.96 -1.37 18.79
C ARG A 357 0.08 -0.83 19.93
N GLY A 358 -0.40 -1.74 20.78
CA GLY A 358 -1.26 -1.44 21.94
C GLY A 358 -2.75 -1.29 21.63
N ARG A 359 -3.15 -1.22 20.35
CA ARG A 359 -4.57 -1.14 19.95
C ARG A 359 -5.27 -2.48 20.05
N THR A 360 -6.58 -2.47 20.28
CA THR A 360 -7.38 -3.69 20.18
C THR A 360 -7.54 -4.13 18.72
N ILE A 361 -7.72 -5.43 18.49
CA ILE A 361 -7.98 -5.96 17.14
C ILE A 361 -9.22 -5.28 16.52
N ARG A 362 -10.25 -4.97 17.30
CA ARG A 362 -11.45 -4.27 16.80
C ARG A 362 -11.11 -2.86 16.32
N GLU A 363 -10.43 -2.07 17.16
CA GLU A 363 -10.04 -0.71 16.77
C GLU A 363 -9.14 -0.72 15.54
N TYR A 364 -8.18 -1.65 15.51
CA TYR A 364 -7.30 -1.87 14.37
C TYR A 364 -8.09 -2.13 13.07
N VAL A 365 -8.97 -3.13 13.09
CA VAL A 365 -9.75 -3.52 11.91
C VAL A 365 -10.69 -2.40 11.46
N MET A 366 -11.42 -1.78 12.38
CA MET A 366 -12.37 -0.72 12.01
C MET A 366 -11.65 0.52 11.49
N GLY A 367 -10.53 0.90 12.09
CA GLY A 367 -9.77 2.05 11.60
C GLY A 367 -9.18 1.81 10.22
N ILE A 368 -8.65 0.62 9.93
CA ILE A 368 -8.04 0.33 8.64
C ILE A 368 -9.06 0.09 7.52
N LEU A 369 -10.22 -0.51 7.81
CA LEU A 369 -11.24 -0.81 6.79
C LEU A 369 -12.18 0.37 6.51
N ILE A 370 -12.18 1.42 7.32
CA ILE A 370 -13.12 2.55 7.15
C ILE A 370 -12.39 3.82 6.76
N VAL A 371 -11.37 4.21 7.53
CA VAL A 371 -10.83 5.57 7.41
C VAL A 371 -10.09 5.78 6.09
N PRO A 372 -9.17 4.90 5.68
CA PRO A 372 -8.50 5.09 4.40
C PRO A 372 -9.44 4.99 3.18
N PRO A 373 -10.40 4.05 3.09
CA PRO A 373 -11.42 4.06 2.02
C PRO A 373 -12.17 5.38 1.88
N ILE A 374 -12.61 6.00 2.99
CA ILE A 374 -13.32 7.29 2.93
C ILE A 374 -12.42 8.38 2.31
N LEU A 375 -11.13 8.38 2.63
CA LEU A 375 -10.19 9.33 2.05
C LEU A 375 -9.95 9.05 0.56
N SER A 376 -9.88 7.79 0.15
CA SER A 376 -9.86 7.41 -1.27
C SER A 376 -11.10 7.93 -1.99
N PHE A 377 -12.30 7.78 -1.39
CA PHE A 377 -13.56 8.20 -2.00
C PHE A 377 -13.63 9.71 -2.14
N LEU A 378 -13.12 10.46 -1.17
CA LEU A 378 -13.00 11.91 -1.27
C LEU A 378 -12.07 12.33 -2.42
N TRP A 379 -10.91 11.70 -2.54
CA TRP A 379 -9.97 11.96 -3.63
C TRP A 379 -10.57 11.63 -5.00
N VAL A 380 -11.07 10.42 -5.19
CA VAL A 380 -11.67 9.96 -6.45
C VAL A 380 -12.93 10.76 -6.78
N GLY A 381 -13.76 11.04 -5.77
CA GLY A 381 -14.96 11.85 -5.92
C GLY A 381 -14.66 13.28 -6.37
N ALA A 382 -13.64 13.91 -5.78
CA ALA A 382 -13.22 15.25 -6.18
C ALA A 382 -12.56 15.26 -7.56
N LEU A 383 -11.50 14.47 -7.78
CA LEU A 383 -10.73 14.52 -9.01
C LEU A 383 -11.41 13.75 -10.15
N GLY A 384 -11.68 12.46 -9.98
CA GLY A 384 -12.35 11.63 -10.98
C GLY A 384 -13.77 12.09 -11.27
N GLY A 385 -14.54 12.47 -10.25
CA GLY A 385 -15.87 13.05 -10.43
C GLY A 385 -15.85 14.36 -11.24
N SER A 386 -14.88 15.25 -10.99
CA SER A 386 -14.73 16.47 -11.79
C SER A 386 -14.34 16.20 -13.24
N ALA A 387 -13.50 15.18 -13.49
CA ALA A 387 -13.14 14.78 -14.85
C ALA A 387 -14.37 14.26 -15.62
N ILE A 388 -15.18 13.39 -15.00
CA ILE A 388 -16.43 12.91 -15.59
C ILE A 388 -17.40 14.06 -15.85
N TYR A 389 -17.54 14.99 -14.89
CA TYR A 389 -18.36 16.19 -15.09
C TYR A 389 -17.91 16.98 -16.31
N SER A 390 -16.61 17.19 -16.45
CA SER A 390 -16.05 17.96 -17.53
C SER A 390 -16.37 17.35 -18.91
N ASP A 391 -16.31 16.02 -19.04
CA ASP A 391 -16.69 15.37 -20.29
C ASP A 391 -18.19 15.38 -20.54
N LEU A 392 -19.01 15.11 -19.51
CA LEU A 392 -20.48 15.08 -19.63
C LEU A 392 -21.07 16.45 -20.00
N PHE A 393 -20.53 17.54 -19.44
CA PHE A 393 -21.18 18.84 -19.49
C PHE A 393 -20.37 19.92 -20.23
N ASN A 394 -19.04 19.75 -20.34
CA ASN A 394 -18.16 20.74 -20.96
C ASN A 394 -17.47 20.23 -22.25
N ASN A 395 -17.72 18.98 -22.68
CA ASN A 395 -17.16 18.38 -23.89
C ASN A 395 -15.62 18.43 -23.96
N THR A 396 -14.94 18.14 -22.85
CA THR A 396 -13.47 18.22 -22.77
C THR A 396 -12.72 17.02 -23.33
N ASN A 397 -13.40 15.90 -23.60
CA ASN A 397 -12.83 14.66 -24.15
C ASN A 397 -11.62 14.13 -23.36
N ILE A 398 -11.62 14.28 -22.04
CA ILE A 398 -10.59 13.72 -21.15
C ILE A 398 -10.55 12.20 -21.28
N GLY A 399 -11.70 11.54 -21.41
CA GLY A 399 -11.81 10.09 -21.53
C GLY A 399 -11.04 9.53 -22.73
N GLU A 400 -11.08 10.22 -23.87
CA GLU A 400 -10.29 9.85 -25.07
C GLU A 400 -8.78 9.99 -24.83
N ILE A 401 -8.36 11.06 -24.13
CA ILE A 401 -6.96 11.23 -23.72
C ILE A 401 -6.51 10.08 -22.82
N VAL A 402 -7.39 9.62 -21.93
CA VAL A 402 -7.12 8.50 -21.02
C VAL A 402 -7.06 7.15 -21.76
N LEU A 403 -7.90 6.94 -22.78
CA LEU A 403 -7.84 5.74 -23.61
C LEU A 403 -6.54 5.64 -24.42
N ASP A 404 -6.03 6.77 -24.90
CA ASP A 404 -4.74 6.83 -25.59
C ASP A 404 -3.58 6.60 -24.61
N ASP A 405 -3.60 7.31 -23.47
CA ASP A 405 -2.55 7.19 -22.46
C ASP A 405 -3.07 7.53 -21.05
N GLN A 406 -3.26 6.50 -20.22
CA GLN A 406 -3.70 6.64 -18.83
C GLN A 406 -2.79 7.55 -17.98
N THR A 407 -1.50 7.67 -18.32
CA THR A 407 -0.54 8.49 -17.55
C THR A 407 -0.88 9.98 -17.60
N ARG A 408 -1.68 10.39 -18.59
CA ARG A 408 -2.06 11.77 -18.87
C ARG A 408 -3.30 12.23 -18.12
N ALA A 409 -4.05 11.30 -17.49
CA ALA A 409 -5.38 11.55 -16.94
C ALA A 409 -5.48 12.74 -15.97
N LEU A 410 -4.60 12.77 -14.95
CA LEU A 410 -4.61 13.84 -13.95
C LEU A 410 -4.33 15.22 -14.58
N PHE A 411 -3.37 15.27 -15.50
CA PHE A 411 -2.96 16.52 -16.13
C PHE A 411 -3.97 17.01 -17.16
N ALA A 412 -4.66 16.09 -17.85
CA ALA A 412 -5.79 16.42 -18.70
C ALA A 412 -6.91 17.10 -17.91
N LEU A 413 -7.24 16.61 -16.71
CA LEU A 413 -8.16 17.31 -15.81
C LEU A 413 -7.64 18.69 -15.41
N LEU A 414 -6.37 18.80 -14.99
CA LEU A 414 -5.81 20.07 -14.53
C LEU A 414 -5.77 21.15 -15.63
N ASN A 415 -5.65 20.77 -16.91
CA ASN A 415 -5.73 21.69 -18.05
C ASN A 415 -7.13 22.28 -18.25
N THR A 416 -8.18 21.67 -17.68
CA THR A 416 -9.54 22.22 -17.69
C THR A 416 -9.79 23.22 -16.55
N MET A 417 -8.82 23.36 -15.64
CA MET A 417 -8.91 24.13 -14.41
C MET A 417 -8.02 25.38 -14.47
N PRO A 418 -8.29 26.43 -13.68
CA PRO A 418 -7.42 27.60 -13.65
C PRO A 418 -6.03 27.27 -13.09
N PHE A 419 -5.03 28.07 -13.45
CA PHE A 419 -3.64 27.93 -12.97
C PHE A 419 -2.98 26.57 -13.32
N GLU A 420 -3.30 26.00 -14.49
CA GLU A 420 -2.87 24.66 -14.93
C GLU A 420 -1.39 24.37 -14.71
N LEU A 421 -0.50 25.33 -15.01
CA LEU A 421 0.94 25.15 -14.87
C LEU A 421 1.32 24.95 -13.40
N ILE A 422 0.76 25.78 -12.51
CA ILE A 422 1.03 25.74 -11.07
C ILE A 422 0.48 24.45 -10.47
N THR A 423 -0.77 24.08 -10.79
CA THR A 423 -1.38 22.86 -10.26
C THR A 423 -0.68 21.61 -10.80
N SER A 424 -0.23 21.62 -12.05
CA SER A 424 0.56 20.53 -12.64
C SER A 424 1.94 20.40 -12.00
N ALA A 425 2.63 21.51 -11.71
CA ALA A 425 3.87 21.48 -10.93
C ALA A 425 3.64 20.87 -9.54
N ILE A 426 2.55 21.26 -8.86
CA ILE A 426 2.19 20.72 -7.55
C ILE A 426 1.90 19.22 -7.63
N ALA A 427 1.17 18.77 -8.66
CA ALA A 427 0.89 17.35 -8.88
C ALA A 427 2.18 16.55 -9.15
N ILE A 428 3.09 17.06 -9.99
CA ILE A 428 4.40 16.42 -10.24
C ILE A 428 5.21 16.34 -8.95
N LEU A 429 5.28 17.44 -8.17
CA LEU A 429 5.96 17.45 -6.88
C LEU A 429 5.33 16.46 -5.89
N LEU A 430 4.00 16.38 -5.84
CA LEU A 430 3.27 15.42 -5.01
C LEU A 430 3.63 13.98 -5.38
N ILE A 431 3.56 13.64 -6.67
CA ILE A 431 3.94 12.30 -7.17
C ILE A 431 5.38 12.00 -6.77
N PHE A 432 6.29 12.94 -7.03
CA PHE A 432 7.70 12.77 -6.76
C PHE A 432 7.99 12.53 -5.27
N LEU A 433 7.40 13.34 -4.38
CA LEU A 433 7.56 13.18 -2.93
C LEU A 433 6.89 11.90 -2.40
N PHE A 434 5.77 11.45 -3.00
CA PHE A 434 5.19 10.14 -2.70
C PHE A 434 6.13 8.99 -3.06
N LEU A 435 6.79 9.06 -4.22
CA LEU A 435 7.76 8.04 -4.64
C LEU A 435 8.94 7.97 -3.68
N VAL A 436 9.52 9.11 -3.33
CA VAL A 436 10.64 9.19 -2.38
C VAL A 436 10.24 8.64 -1.01
N THR A 437 9.08 9.04 -0.47
CA THR A 437 8.60 8.59 0.85
C THR A 437 8.30 7.10 0.88
N SER A 438 7.67 6.60 -0.19
CA SER A 438 7.35 5.18 -0.33
C SER A 438 8.63 4.35 -0.46
N ALA A 439 9.62 4.81 -1.24
CA ALA A 439 10.89 4.12 -1.42
C ALA A 439 11.67 4.06 -0.12
N ASP A 440 11.67 5.15 0.66
CA ASP A 440 12.29 5.16 1.99
C ASP A 440 11.65 4.15 2.94
N SER A 441 10.32 4.15 3.00
CA SER A 441 9.57 3.25 3.88
C SER A 441 9.75 1.78 3.45
N ALA A 442 9.68 1.49 2.15
CA ALA A 442 9.80 0.14 1.61
C ALA A 442 11.21 -0.42 1.82
N THR A 443 12.24 0.34 1.46
CA THR A 443 13.64 -0.09 1.63
C THR A 443 14.01 -0.26 3.10
N PHE A 444 13.44 0.55 4.00
CA PHE A 444 13.58 0.37 5.44
C PHE A 444 13.02 -1.00 5.88
N ILE A 445 11.80 -1.36 5.49
CA ILE A 445 11.19 -2.64 5.89
C ILE A 445 11.95 -3.83 5.28
N VAL A 446 12.26 -3.77 3.98
CA VAL A 446 13.00 -4.85 3.29
C VAL A 446 14.40 -5.02 3.88
N SER A 447 15.06 -3.93 4.26
CA SER A 447 16.35 -3.98 4.97
C SER A 447 16.20 -4.68 6.31
N GLY A 448 15.14 -4.37 7.06
CA GLY A 448 14.82 -5.06 8.32
C GLY A 448 14.64 -6.55 8.09
N MET A 449 13.75 -6.95 7.18
CA MET A 449 13.45 -8.35 6.84
C MET A 449 14.70 -9.13 6.42
N SER A 450 15.62 -8.49 5.69
CA SER A 450 16.85 -9.11 5.18
C SER A 450 17.82 -9.60 6.26
N ILE A 451 17.73 -9.04 7.48
CA ILE A 451 18.62 -9.35 8.60
C ILE A 451 17.88 -9.73 9.88
N GLY A 452 16.66 -10.30 9.76
CA GLY A 452 15.92 -10.84 10.91
C GLY A 452 14.88 -9.90 11.53
N ASN A 453 14.36 -8.94 10.75
CA ASN A 453 13.35 -7.96 11.15
C ASN A 453 13.79 -7.02 12.29
N THR A 454 14.93 -6.34 12.09
CA THR A 454 15.38 -5.28 13.02
C THR A 454 14.53 -4.00 12.89
N GLU A 455 14.30 -3.32 14.01
CA GLU A 455 13.63 -2.02 14.06
C GLU A 455 14.52 -0.87 13.54
N ASN A 456 15.84 -1.05 13.49
CA ASN A 456 16.78 -0.02 13.02
C ASN A 456 17.77 -0.64 12.00
N PRO A 457 17.33 -0.88 10.76
CA PRO A 457 18.18 -1.42 9.72
C PRO A 457 19.33 -0.45 9.38
N PRO A 458 20.55 -0.98 9.16
CA PRO A 458 21.70 -0.16 8.81
C PRO A 458 21.51 0.61 7.49
N ILE A 459 21.98 1.85 7.45
CA ILE A 459 21.80 2.75 6.30
C ILE A 459 22.34 2.15 5.01
N LYS A 460 23.49 1.46 5.05
CA LYS A 460 24.08 0.79 3.89
C LYS A 460 23.12 -0.19 3.22
N LEU A 461 22.33 -0.92 4.01
CA LEU A 461 21.39 -1.90 3.51
C LEU A 461 20.18 -1.23 2.85
N LYS A 462 19.70 -0.12 3.43
CA LYS A 462 18.63 0.70 2.84
C LYS A 462 19.04 1.26 1.48
N VAL A 463 20.24 1.81 1.39
CA VAL A 463 20.81 2.33 0.13
C VAL A 463 20.91 1.21 -0.91
N LEU A 464 21.42 0.03 -0.53
CA LEU A 464 21.54 -1.10 -1.44
C LEU A 464 20.18 -1.56 -1.97
N TRP A 465 19.18 -1.69 -1.11
CA TRP A 465 17.82 -2.04 -1.53
C TRP A 465 17.15 -0.98 -2.39
N GLY A 466 17.42 0.31 -2.13
CA GLY A 466 16.89 1.39 -2.97
C GLY A 466 17.52 1.42 -4.35
N VAL A 467 18.82 1.12 -4.48
CA VAL A 467 19.47 0.96 -5.78
C VAL A 467 18.88 -0.24 -6.52
N ILE A 468 18.71 -1.39 -5.84
CA ILE A 468 18.09 -2.59 -6.44
C ILE A 468 16.66 -2.28 -6.93
N LEU A 469 15.88 -1.56 -6.12
CA LEU A 469 14.52 -1.12 -6.49
C LEU A 469 14.54 -0.22 -7.72
N GLY A 470 15.42 0.79 -7.76
CA GLY A 470 15.56 1.71 -8.90
C GLY A 470 15.98 0.97 -10.18
N VAL A 471 16.95 0.06 -10.08
CA VAL A 471 17.41 -0.77 -11.20
C VAL A 471 16.28 -1.67 -11.72
N LEU A 472 15.55 -2.36 -10.84
CA LEU A 472 14.42 -3.19 -11.24
C LEU A 472 13.33 -2.33 -11.92
N THR A 473 13.02 -1.16 -11.38
CA THR A 473 11.99 -0.27 -11.93
C THR A 473 12.37 0.18 -13.34
N ILE A 474 13.60 0.67 -13.55
CA ILE A 474 14.09 1.06 -14.88
C ILE A 474 14.01 -0.13 -15.83
N ALA A 475 14.49 -1.30 -15.41
CA ALA A 475 14.52 -2.49 -16.25
C ALA A 475 13.12 -2.90 -16.72
N LEU A 476 12.12 -2.87 -15.84
CA LEU A 476 10.73 -3.23 -16.19
C LEU A 476 10.06 -2.15 -17.07
N ILE A 477 10.30 -0.86 -16.79
CA ILE A 477 9.81 0.22 -17.64
C ILE A 477 10.36 0.09 -19.07
N LEU A 478 11.68 -0.12 -19.21
CA LEU A 478 12.33 -0.25 -20.50
C LEU A 478 11.95 -1.53 -21.24
N ALA A 479 11.62 -2.61 -20.53
CA ALA A 479 11.21 -3.86 -21.14
C ALA A 479 9.80 -3.79 -21.72
N GLY A 480 8.82 -3.23 -21.00
CA GLY A 480 7.42 -3.26 -21.46
C GLY A 480 6.50 -2.28 -20.74
N GLY A 481 7.03 -1.21 -20.15
CA GLY A 481 6.26 -0.14 -19.53
C GLY A 481 5.27 -0.64 -18.48
N LEU A 482 4.02 -0.19 -18.60
CA LEU A 482 2.93 -0.55 -17.69
C LEU A 482 2.69 -2.06 -17.63
N THR A 483 2.64 -2.74 -18.78
CA THR A 483 2.36 -4.19 -18.86
C THR A 483 3.39 -5.03 -18.10
N SER A 484 4.69 -4.73 -18.26
CA SER A 484 5.74 -5.44 -17.53
C SER A 484 5.68 -5.18 -16.02
N LEU A 485 5.36 -3.96 -15.61
CA LEU A 485 5.17 -3.63 -14.20
C LEU A 485 3.97 -4.37 -13.59
N GLN A 486 2.86 -4.48 -14.33
CA GLN A 486 1.66 -5.21 -13.89
C GLN A 486 1.93 -6.72 -13.82
N ALA A 487 2.55 -7.31 -14.85
CA ALA A 487 2.88 -8.73 -14.88
C ALA A 487 3.79 -9.16 -13.72
N ALA A 488 4.76 -8.31 -13.36
CA ALA A 488 5.64 -8.56 -12.22
C ALA A 488 4.84 -8.59 -10.90
N SER A 489 3.87 -7.68 -10.73
CA SER A 489 2.94 -7.70 -9.60
C SER A 489 2.07 -8.95 -9.55
N LEU A 490 1.56 -9.43 -10.70
CA LEU A 490 0.81 -10.70 -10.76
C LEU A 490 1.65 -11.90 -10.35
N LEU A 491 2.86 -11.99 -10.90
CA LEU A 491 3.79 -13.08 -10.64
C LEU A 491 4.17 -13.20 -9.16
N ALA A 492 4.37 -12.05 -8.49
CA ALA A 492 4.70 -12.03 -7.08
C ALA A 492 3.47 -12.12 -6.16
N GLY A 493 2.34 -11.54 -6.58
CA GLY A 493 1.09 -11.49 -5.83
C GLY A 493 0.44 -12.87 -5.66
N LEU A 494 0.41 -13.70 -6.70
CA LEU A 494 -0.22 -15.02 -6.64
C LEU A 494 0.34 -15.94 -5.53
N PRO A 495 1.67 -16.22 -5.46
CA PRO A 495 2.21 -17.04 -4.39
C PRO A 495 2.07 -16.37 -3.01
N PHE A 496 2.14 -15.03 -2.94
CA PHE A 496 1.99 -14.33 -1.67
C PHE A 496 0.54 -14.32 -1.17
N ALA A 497 -0.46 -14.39 -2.04
CA ALA A 497 -1.86 -14.56 -1.65
C ALA A 497 -2.06 -15.86 -0.87
N ILE A 498 -1.40 -16.95 -1.30
CA ILE A 498 -1.39 -18.23 -0.59
C ILE A 498 -0.75 -18.06 0.80
N VAL A 499 0.34 -17.29 0.89
CA VAL A 499 0.99 -16.97 2.17
C VAL A 499 0.04 -16.23 3.10
N LEU A 500 -0.69 -15.21 2.63
CA LEU A 500 -1.67 -14.48 3.45
C LEU A 500 -2.80 -15.40 3.97
N ILE A 501 -3.29 -16.33 3.15
CA ILE A 501 -4.25 -17.36 3.59
C ILE A 501 -3.66 -18.22 4.72
N MET A 502 -2.41 -18.68 4.56
CA MET A 502 -1.72 -19.42 5.62
C MET A 502 -1.56 -18.57 6.90
N MET A 503 -1.28 -17.27 6.77
CA MET A 503 -1.21 -16.35 7.90
C MET A 503 -2.55 -16.23 8.63
N ILE A 504 -3.68 -16.18 7.91
CA ILE A 504 -5.03 -16.21 8.49
C ILE A 504 -5.24 -17.47 9.32
N PHE A 505 -4.93 -18.65 8.76
CA PHE A 505 -5.07 -19.91 9.50
C PHE A 505 -4.16 -19.95 10.74
N SER A 506 -2.93 -19.45 10.60
CA SER A 506 -1.96 -19.39 11.68
C SER A 506 -2.41 -18.49 12.85
N VAL A 507 -2.81 -17.25 12.55
CA VAL A 507 -3.29 -16.32 13.59
C VAL A 507 -4.61 -16.83 14.19
N SER A 508 -5.50 -17.42 13.40
CA SER A 508 -6.74 -18.03 13.90
C SER A 508 -6.46 -19.14 14.91
N ARG A 509 -5.50 -20.02 14.62
CA ARG A 509 -5.09 -21.09 15.54
C ARG A 509 -4.47 -20.53 16.81
N SER A 510 -3.68 -19.46 16.68
CA SER A 510 -3.04 -18.80 17.82
C SER A 510 -4.04 -18.05 18.71
N LEU A 511 -5.00 -17.34 18.11
CA LEU A 511 -6.06 -16.61 18.81
C LEU A 511 -7.01 -17.55 19.57
N ARG A 512 -7.32 -18.73 19.02
CA ARG A 512 -8.10 -19.76 19.73
C ARG A 512 -7.42 -20.27 21.00
N ARG A 513 -6.09 -20.18 21.07
CA ARG A 513 -5.27 -20.58 22.22
C ARG A 513 -5.00 -19.45 23.20
N GLU A 514 -5.40 -18.21 22.90
CA GLU A 514 -5.23 -17.10 23.83
C GLU A 514 -6.08 -17.34 25.09
N PRO A 515 -5.48 -17.31 26.28
CA PRO A 515 -6.23 -17.35 27.53
C PRO A 515 -7.13 -16.12 27.56
N ASN A 516 -8.42 -16.33 27.32
CA ASN A 516 -9.33 -15.24 27.04
C ASN A 516 -9.77 -14.53 28.33
N ARG A 517 -8.82 -13.85 29.01
CA ARG A 517 -9.08 -13.06 30.22
C ARG A 517 -10.13 -11.96 29.96
N ALA A 518 -10.23 -11.46 28.73
CA ALA A 518 -11.27 -10.53 28.29
C ALA A 518 -12.70 -11.15 28.24
N LEU A 519 -12.82 -12.45 27.98
CA LEU A 519 -14.07 -13.21 28.17
C LEU A 519 -14.34 -13.53 29.64
N VAL A 520 -13.30 -13.85 30.42
CA VAL A 520 -13.42 -14.14 31.87
C VAL A 520 -13.92 -12.92 32.65
N ARG A 521 -13.46 -11.69 32.34
CA ARG A 521 -14.02 -10.45 32.90
C ARG A 521 -15.51 -10.25 32.60
N ARG A 522 -16.02 -10.75 31.47
CA ARG A 522 -17.46 -10.68 31.14
C ARG A 522 -18.26 -11.62 32.04
N ARG A 523 -17.77 -12.83 32.33
CA ARG A 523 -18.41 -13.75 33.28
C ARG A 523 -18.48 -13.14 34.67
N HIS A 524 -17.39 -12.57 35.19
CA HIS A 524 -17.40 -11.96 36.52
C HIS A 524 -18.28 -10.70 36.60
N SER A 525 -18.26 -9.81 35.59
CA SER A 525 -19.13 -8.62 35.59
C SER A 525 -20.61 -8.94 35.33
N HIS A 526 -20.91 -10.02 34.59
CA HIS A 526 -22.29 -10.46 34.39
C HIS A 526 -22.84 -11.16 35.62
N ASN A 527 -22.04 -12.02 36.28
CA ASN A 527 -22.41 -12.65 37.55
C ASN A 527 -22.58 -11.61 38.66
N ALA A 528 -21.68 -10.62 38.76
CA ALA A 528 -21.81 -9.54 39.74
C ALA A 528 -23.06 -8.68 39.50
N LYS A 529 -23.50 -8.52 38.24
CA LYS A 529 -24.76 -7.82 37.90
C LYS A 529 -26.01 -8.67 38.12
N GLU A 530 -25.90 -10.00 38.05
CA GLU A 530 -27.01 -10.91 38.38
C GLU A 530 -27.17 -11.06 39.90
N GLU A 531 -26.07 -11.14 40.65
CA GLU A 531 -26.08 -11.10 42.11
C GLU A 531 -26.71 -9.79 42.61
N HIS A 532 -26.37 -8.64 42.00
CA HIS A 532 -27.00 -7.35 42.33
C HIS A 532 -28.47 -7.21 41.93
N LYS A 533 -29.03 -8.12 41.12
CA LYS A 533 -30.47 -8.16 40.79
C LYS A 533 -31.25 -9.15 41.64
N GLN A 534 -30.57 -9.98 42.43
CA GLN A 534 -31.17 -10.92 43.39
C GLN A 534 -31.20 -10.38 44.83
N PHE A 535 -30.65 -9.19 45.05
CA PHE A 535 -30.88 -8.32 46.21
C PHE A 535 -31.74 -7.14 45.78
#